data_AF-A0AAN9ZHW0-F1
#
_entry.id   AF-A0AAN9ZHW0-F1
#
_cell.length_a   1.000
_cell.length_b   1.000
_cell.length_c   1.000
_cell.angle_alpha   90.00
_cell.angle_beta   90.00
_cell.angle_gamma   90.00
#
_symmetry.space_group_name_H-M   'P 1'
#
loop_
_entity.id
_entity.type
_entity.pdbx_description
1 polymer ?
#
loop_
_entity_poly.entity_id
_entity_poly.type
_entity_poly.pdbx_seq_one_letter_code
_entity_poly.pdbx_strand_id
1 'polypeptide(L)'
;MLPTKENEWRLGDLGKCACLLQISQSNAREVTLRDVQRDLTGFYKCEVSADAPYFHTEIKSGLMIVVELPTEKPVVWVEKLKYSQGERIRANCSAPAAYPAVNLTWYLNGKEVWSAPPATRVSPAQVEPLEPGGLEVARGAVDMEASAATFVDGRARLRCLTTLFTIDRQTAEVELVEDTPQIAPVMGPTAPHSLDVACRTDAQLRAVLGLALLLVLAAR
;
A
#
# COMPACT_ATOMS: atom_id res chain seq x y z
N MET A 1 -15.02 -36.78 -13.68
CA MET A 1 -14.72 -36.25 -12.34
C MET A 1 -15.71 -35.12 -12.09
N LEU A 2 -16.59 -35.23 -11.09
CA LEU A 2 -17.56 -34.19 -10.74
C LEU A 2 -17.28 -33.78 -9.29
N PRO A 3 -17.13 -32.48 -9.00
CA PRO A 3 -16.91 -32.05 -7.63
C PRO A 3 -18.25 -32.10 -6.89
N THR A 4 -18.30 -32.86 -5.80
CA THR A 4 -19.49 -32.96 -4.95
C THR A 4 -19.28 -32.15 -3.67
N LYS A 5 -20.28 -31.36 -3.29
CA LYS A 5 -20.29 -30.63 -2.00
C LYS A 5 -20.66 -31.61 -0.90
N GLU A 6 -19.85 -31.69 0.16
CA GLU A 6 -20.17 -32.57 1.28
C GLU A 6 -21.41 -32.03 2.03
N ASN A 7 -22.41 -32.90 2.25
CA ASN A 7 -23.74 -32.66 2.85
C ASN A 7 -24.93 -32.40 1.89
N GLU A 8 -24.89 -32.92 0.67
CA GLU A 8 -26.10 -33.01 -0.16
C GLU A 8 -27.01 -34.16 0.34
N TRP A 9 -27.85 -33.85 1.33
CA TRP A 9 -29.01 -34.65 1.66
C TRP A 9 -30.00 -34.61 0.49
N ARG A 10 -30.66 -35.75 0.26
CA ARG A 10 -31.62 -36.06 -0.82
C ARG A 10 -32.55 -34.88 -1.16
N LEU A 11 -32.76 -34.71 -2.47
CA LEU A 11 -33.76 -33.86 -3.14
C LEU A 11 -35.01 -33.61 -2.26
N GLY A 12 -35.10 -32.44 -1.63
CA GLY A 12 -36.18 -32.18 -0.68
C GLY A 12 -36.24 -30.83 0.04
N ASP A 13 -35.30 -29.89 -0.12
CA ASP A 13 -35.36 -28.61 0.62
C ASP A 13 -35.12 -27.37 -0.27
N LEU A 14 -36.19 -26.56 -0.37
CA LEU A 14 -36.35 -25.16 -0.76
C LEU A 14 -35.11 -24.38 -1.28
N GLY A 15 -35.18 -23.96 -2.55
CA GLY A 15 -34.74 -22.62 -2.96
C GLY A 15 -33.23 -22.33 -3.14
N LYS A 16 -32.38 -23.33 -3.39
CA LYS A 16 -30.98 -23.07 -3.77
C LYS A 16 -30.85 -22.78 -5.28
N CYS A 17 -30.13 -21.72 -5.63
CA CYS A 17 -29.75 -21.47 -7.03
C CYS A 17 -28.68 -22.49 -7.44
N ALA A 18 -28.91 -23.22 -8.53
CA ALA A 18 -27.95 -24.18 -9.05
C ALA A 18 -26.89 -23.45 -9.90
N CYS A 19 -25.60 -23.70 -9.64
CA CYS A 19 -24.53 -23.32 -10.58
C CYS A 19 -24.50 -24.27 -11.78
N LEU A 20 -23.97 -23.80 -12.92
CA LEU A 20 -23.88 -24.58 -14.15
C LEU A 20 -22.45 -25.11 -14.36
N LEU A 21 -22.29 -26.43 -14.41
CA LEU A 21 -21.03 -27.06 -14.79
C LEU A 21 -20.75 -26.85 -16.28
N GLN A 22 -19.61 -26.26 -16.61
CA GLN A 22 -19.15 -26.06 -17.99
C GLN A 22 -18.24 -27.22 -18.42
N ILE A 23 -18.85 -28.29 -18.93
CA ILE A 23 -18.14 -29.50 -19.36
C ILE A 23 -17.07 -29.19 -20.42
N SER A 24 -17.37 -28.30 -21.37
CA SER A 24 -16.43 -27.93 -22.45
C SER A 24 -15.19 -27.16 -21.97
N GLN A 25 -15.23 -26.57 -20.77
CA GLN A 25 -14.11 -25.85 -20.15
C GLN A 25 -13.48 -26.64 -18.99
N SER A 26 -14.02 -27.81 -18.67
CA SER A 26 -13.56 -28.68 -17.60
C SER A 26 -12.74 -29.84 -18.16
N ASN A 27 -11.86 -30.42 -17.34
CA ASN A 27 -11.06 -31.58 -17.69
C ASN A 27 -10.86 -32.50 -16.47
N ALA A 28 -9.90 -33.44 -16.55
CA ALA A 28 -9.65 -34.41 -15.47
C ALA A 28 -9.04 -33.80 -14.19
N ARG A 29 -8.60 -32.54 -14.20
CA ARG A 29 -7.95 -31.85 -13.07
C ARG A 29 -8.58 -30.50 -12.72
N GLU A 30 -9.38 -29.95 -13.62
CA GLU A 30 -9.98 -28.62 -13.48
C GLU A 30 -11.47 -28.67 -13.77
N VAL A 31 -12.24 -27.95 -12.95
CA VAL A 31 -13.70 -27.85 -13.10
C VAL A 31 -14.10 -26.39 -13.19
N THR A 32 -14.81 -26.04 -14.25
CA THR A 32 -15.34 -24.70 -14.45
C THR A 32 -16.82 -24.65 -14.10
N LEU A 33 -17.17 -23.80 -13.15
CA LEU A 33 -18.55 -23.52 -12.75
C LEU A 33 -18.97 -22.12 -13.24
N ARG A 34 -20.22 -21.98 -13.67
CA ARG A 34 -20.88 -20.70 -13.99
C ARG A 34 -22.03 -20.44 -13.04
N ASP A 35 -22.42 -19.17 -12.93
CA ASP A 35 -23.52 -18.71 -12.08
C ASP A 35 -23.34 -19.13 -10.61
N VAL A 36 -22.11 -18.95 -10.11
CA VAL A 36 -21.73 -19.30 -8.75
C VAL A 36 -22.23 -18.24 -7.79
N GLN A 37 -23.02 -18.64 -6.80
CA GLN A 37 -23.57 -17.76 -5.76
C GLN A 37 -22.91 -18.01 -4.39
N ARG A 38 -23.04 -17.05 -3.47
CA ARG A 38 -22.37 -17.06 -2.15
C ARG A 38 -22.69 -18.28 -1.30
N ASP A 39 -23.91 -18.80 -1.38
CA ASP A 39 -24.42 -20.00 -0.71
C ASP A 39 -23.73 -21.31 -1.15
N LEU A 40 -23.04 -21.28 -2.30
CA LEU A 40 -22.25 -22.41 -2.77
C LEU A 40 -20.94 -22.57 -2.01
N THR A 41 -20.50 -21.58 -1.23
CA THR A 41 -19.37 -21.70 -0.28
C THR A 41 -19.47 -22.99 0.55
N GLY A 42 -18.39 -23.76 0.62
CA GLY A 42 -18.35 -25.03 1.35
C GLY A 42 -17.22 -25.96 0.92
N PHE A 43 -17.21 -27.16 1.49
CA PHE A 43 -16.22 -28.18 1.16
C PHE A 43 -16.60 -28.93 -0.11
N TYR A 44 -15.65 -28.97 -1.05
CA TYR A 44 -15.75 -29.70 -2.30
C TYR A 44 -14.75 -30.85 -2.29
N LYS A 45 -15.16 -31.97 -2.88
CA LYS A 45 -14.34 -33.18 -2.98
C LYS A 45 -13.95 -33.49 -4.41
N CYS A 46 -12.72 -33.96 -4.57
CA CYS A 46 -12.19 -34.54 -5.78
C CYS A 46 -11.98 -36.03 -5.51
N GLU A 47 -12.69 -36.88 -6.26
CA GLU A 47 -12.57 -38.34 -6.19
C GLU A 47 -11.96 -38.88 -7.49
N VAL A 48 -10.90 -39.67 -7.35
CA VAL A 48 -10.22 -40.38 -8.43
C VAL A 48 -10.27 -41.87 -8.12
N SER A 49 -10.86 -42.66 -9.02
CA SER A 49 -10.94 -44.11 -8.87
C SER A 49 -10.19 -44.79 -10.02
N ALA A 50 -9.31 -45.72 -9.70
CA ALA A 50 -8.65 -46.59 -10.66
C ALA A 50 -9.51 -47.82 -10.97
N ASP A 51 -9.47 -48.25 -12.22
CA ASP A 51 -10.15 -49.47 -12.66
C ASP A 51 -9.29 -50.74 -12.40
N ALA A 52 -9.78 -51.89 -12.82
CA ALA A 52 -9.09 -53.17 -12.70
C ALA A 52 -7.61 -53.10 -13.14
N PRO A 53 -6.70 -53.83 -12.46
CA PRO A 53 -6.95 -54.76 -11.35
C PRO A 53 -6.88 -54.13 -9.95
N TYR A 54 -6.57 -52.84 -9.82
CA TYR A 54 -6.14 -52.25 -8.55
C TYR A 54 -7.26 -51.61 -7.73
N PHE A 55 -8.38 -51.21 -8.34
CA PHE A 55 -9.60 -50.72 -7.66
C PHE A 55 -9.36 -49.79 -6.46
N HIS A 56 -8.43 -48.84 -6.57
CA HIS A 56 -8.17 -47.87 -5.50
C HIS A 56 -8.89 -46.57 -5.79
N THR A 57 -9.41 -45.93 -4.74
CA THR A 57 -10.06 -44.63 -4.81
C THR A 57 -9.33 -43.65 -3.89
N GLU A 58 -8.87 -42.54 -4.46
CA GLU A 58 -8.32 -41.42 -3.72
C GLU A 58 -9.34 -40.29 -3.66
N ILE A 59 -9.55 -39.74 -2.45
CA ILE A 59 -10.45 -38.62 -2.21
C ILE A 59 -9.67 -37.50 -1.53
N LYS A 60 -9.76 -36.30 -2.08
CA LYS A 60 -9.25 -35.08 -1.45
C LYS A 60 -10.36 -34.05 -1.34
N SER A 61 -10.37 -33.30 -0.24
CA SER A 61 -11.36 -32.25 0.02
C SER A 61 -10.68 -30.90 0.17
N GLY A 62 -11.36 -29.83 -0.24
CA GLY A 62 -10.91 -28.45 -0.05
C GLY A 62 -12.09 -27.51 0.18
N LEU A 63 -11.86 -26.44 0.95
CA LEU A 63 -12.86 -25.39 1.17
C LEU A 63 -12.84 -24.41 -0.01
N MET A 64 -13.99 -24.23 -0.67
CA MET A 64 -14.21 -23.19 -1.65
C MET A 64 -15.03 -22.07 -1.02
N ILE A 65 -14.54 -20.84 -1.13
CA ILE A 65 -15.24 -19.64 -0.66
C ILE A 65 -15.59 -18.81 -1.89
N VAL A 66 -16.86 -18.46 -2.03
CA VAL A 66 -17.34 -17.58 -3.09
C VAL A 66 -17.28 -16.14 -2.56
N VAL A 67 -16.57 -15.30 -3.31
CA VAL A 67 -16.28 -13.92 -2.90
C VAL A 67 -16.85 -12.92 -3.89
N GLU A 68 -17.17 -11.73 -3.40
CA GLU A 68 -17.48 -10.57 -4.23
C GLU A 68 -16.35 -9.55 -4.05
N LEU A 69 -15.65 -9.26 -5.14
CA LEU A 69 -14.49 -8.36 -5.12
C LEU A 69 -14.93 -6.90 -4.98
N PRO A 70 -14.15 -6.06 -4.27
CA PRO A 70 -14.41 -4.62 -4.26
C PRO A 70 -14.29 -4.05 -5.67
N THR A 71 -15.22 -3.16 -6.04
CA THR A 71 -15.24 -2.51 -7.36
C THR A 71 -14.23 -1.38 -7.47
N GLU A 72 -13.83 -0.80 -6.34
CA GLU A 72 -12.97 0.38 -6.26
C GLU A 72 -11.74 0.11 -5.37
N LYS A 73 -10.80 1.04 -5.37
CA LYS A 73 -9.63 1.02 -4.48
C LYS A 73 -10.00 1.56 -3.10
N PRO A 74 -9.27 1.18 -2.03
CA PRO A 74 -9.40 1.83 -0.73
C PRO A 74 -9.11 3.33 -0.83
N VAL A 75 -9.65 4.08 0.12
CA VAL A 75 -9.40 5.52 0.26
C VAL A 75 -8.73 5.76 1.60
N VAL A 76 -7.59 6.45 1.58
CA VAL A 76 -6.89 6.91 2.79
C VAL A 76 -7.20 8.38 3.03
N TRP A 77 -7.65 8.69 4.23
CA TRP A 77 -7.88 10.04 4.72
C TRP A 77 -6.96 10.34 5.90
N VAL A 78 -6.43 11.56 5.97
CA VAL A 78 -5.55 12.04 7.04
C VAL A 78 -6.03 13.40 7.54
N GLU A 79 -5.86 13.66 8.84
CA GLU A 79 -6.27 14.94 9.43
C GLU A 79 -5.49 16.13 8.85
N LYS A 80 -4.19 15.94 8.57
CA LYS A 80 -3.29 16.96 8.03
C LYS A 80 -2.31 16.32 7.06
N LEU A 81 -1.74 17.15 6.18
CA LEU A 81 -0.63 16.76 5.30
C LEU A 81 0.74 17.20 5.83
N LYS A 82 0.76 18.07 6.86
CA LYS A 82 1.98 18.57 7.49
C LYS A 82 1.92 18.32 8.99
N TYR A 83 3.02 17.85 9.56
CA TYR A 83 3.11 17.50 10.97
C TYR A 83 4.44 17.96 11.57
N SER A 84 4.37 18.50 12.79
CA SER A 84 5.56 18.78 13.60
C SER A 84 5.98 17.56 14.39
N GLN A 85 7.25 17.50 14.78
CA GLN A 85 7.74 16.44 15.66
C GLN A 85 6.93 16.39 16.98
N GLY A 86 6.50 15.20 17.38
CA GLY A 86 5.66 14.94 18.55
C GLY A 86 4.15 15.09 18.32
N GLU A 87 3.72 15.56 17.15
CA GLU A 87 2.29 15.62 16.82
C GLU A 87 1.70 14.24 16.53
N ARG A 88 0.38 14.07 16.68
CA ARG A 88 -0.31 12.80 16.36
C ARG A 88 -0.81 12.79 14.92
N ILE A 89 -0.33 11.82 14.15
CA ILE A 89 -0.83 11.47 12.82
C ILE A 89 -2.03 10.55 12.98
N ARG A 90 -3.23 11.07 12.71
CA ARG A 90 -4.46 10.28 12.65
C ARG A 90 -4.92 10.09 11.22
N ALA A 91 -5.14 8.83 10.85
CA ALA A 91 -5.57 8.45 9.52
C ALA A 91 -6.67 7.39 9.57
N ASN A 92 -7.51 7.41 8.55
CA ASN A 92 -8.56 6.44 8.31
C ASN A 92 -8.38 5.83 6.92
N CYS A 93 -8.57 4.53 6.81
CA CYS A 93 -8.67 3.84 5.54
C CYS A 93 -10.06 3.22 5.43
N SER A 94 -10.78 3.60 4.37
CA SER A 94 -12.08 3.00 4.03
C SER A 94 -11.92 2.13 2.79
N ALA A 95 -12.16 0.84 2.95
CA ALA A 95 -12.21 -0.10 1.84
C ALA A 95 -13.64 -0.20 1.28
N PRO A 96 -13.81 -0.26 -0.05
CA PRO A 96 -15.13 -0.46 -0.66
C PRO A 96 -15.78 -1.77 -0.24
N ALA A 97 -17.08 -1.87 -0.52
CA ALA A 97 -17.89 -3.02 -0.19
C ALA A 97 -17.39 -4.28 -0.91
N ALA A 98 -17.21 -5.37 -0.17
CA ALA A 98 -16.78 -6.67 -0.66
C ALA A 98 -17.46 -7.80 0.13
N TYR A 99 -17.32 -9.05 -0.31
CA TYR A 99 -17.74 -10.20 0.48
C TYR A 99 -16.68 -11.32 0.46
N PRO A 100 -16.20 -11.78 1.62
CA PRO A 100 -16.31 -11.13 2.93
C PRO A 100 -15.58 -9.76 2.95
N ALA A 101 -15.67 -9.05 4.07
CA ALA A 101 -14.90 -7.83 4.30
C ALA A 101 -13.40 -8.04 4.06
N VAL A 102 -12.75 -7.06 3.44
CA VAL A 102 -11.31 -7.11 3.18
C VAL A 102 -10.50 -6.90 4.45
N ASN A 103 -9.32 -7.51 4.52
CA ASN A 103 -8.36 -7.25 5.57
C ASN A 103 -7.62 -5.94 5.29
N LEU A 104 -7.38 -5.15 6.34
CA LEU A 104 -6.69 -3.86 6.28
C LEU A 104 -5.33 -3.94 6.99
N THR A 105 -4.28 -3.49 6.31
CA THR A 105 -2.93 -3.43 6.87
C THR A 105 -2.31 -2.06 6.60
N TRP A 106 -1.76 -1.44 7.64
CA TRP A 106 -1.10 -0.14 7.53
C TRP A 106 0.40 -0.29 7.32
N TYR A 107 0.96 0.58 6.48
CA TYR A 107 2.39 0.69 6.23
C TYR A 107 2.84 2.15 6.30
N LEU A 108 4.00 2.37 6.89
CA LEU A 108 4.69 3.66 6.92
C LEU A 108 6.07 3.46 6.28
N ASN A 109 6.36 4.19 5.21
CA ASN A 109 7.64 4.10 4.48
C ASN A 109 8.01 2.65 4.09
N GLY A 110 7.00 1.87 3.70
CA GLY A 110 7.17 0.47 3.30
C GLY A 110 7.26 -0.54 4.45
N LYS A 111 7.30 -0.09 5.72
CA LYS A 111 7.30 -0.96 6.90
C LYS A 111 5.90 -1.10 7.48
N GLU A 112 5.52 -2.31 7.85
CA GLU A 112 4.21 -2.57 8.46
C GLU A 112 4.11 -1.89 9.83
N VAL A 113 2.97 -1.25 10.08
CA VAL A 113 2.70 -0.54 11.31
C VAL A 113 1.95 -1.47 12.26
N TRP A 114 2.59 -1.80 13.37
CA TRP A 114 2.00 -2.58 14.45
C TRP A 114 1.55 -1.68 15.60
N SER A 115 0.55 -2.12 16.36
CA SER A 115 0.09 -1.40 17.55
C SER A 115 1.17 -1.51 18.64
N ALA A 116 1.71 -0.37 19.06
CA ALA A 116 2.73 -0.25 20.10
C ALA A 116 2.41 0.98 20.98
N PRO A 117 1.46 0.87 21.92
CA PRO A 117 1.08 2.00 22.78
C PRO A 117 2.23 2.42 23.71
N PRO A 118 2.39 3.74 24.01
CA PRO A 118 1.51 4.85 23.61
C PRO A 118 1.82 5.45 22.23
N ALA A 119 2.97 5.11 21.64
CA ALA A 119 3.49 5.75 20.43
C ALA A 119 2.65 5.45 19.18
N THR A 120 2.05 4.27 19.09
CA THR A 120 1.24 3.88 17.93
C THR A 120 0.05 3.04 18.36
N ARG A 121 -1.14 3.40 17.88
CA ARG A 121 -2.38 2.64 18.06
C ARG A 121 -2.96 2.35 16.69
N VAL A 122 -3.03 1.06 16.35
CA VAL A 122 -3.80 0.58 15.20
C VAL A 122 -5.12 0.05 15.73
N SER A 123 -6.23 0.63 15.30
CA SER A 123 -7.56 0.17 15.69
C SER A 123 -7.96 -1.03 14.84
N PRO A 124 -8.63 -2.04 15.42
CA PRO A 124 -9.21 -3.14 14.66
C PRO A 124 -10.15 -2.61 13.58
N ALA A 125 -10.11 -3.24 12.39
CA ALA A 125 -11.03 -2.90 11.32
C ALA A 125 -12.48 -3.05 11.79
N GLN A 126 -13.26 -1.99 11.62
CA GLN A 126 -14.70 -2.01 11.82
C GLN A 126 -15.34 -2.50 10.53
N VAL A 127 -16.20 -3.50 10.63
CA VAL A 127 -16.93 -4.07 9.49
C VAL A 127 -18.36 -3.62 9.57
N GLU A 128 -18.82 -2.96 8.53
CA GLU A 128 -20.20 -2.47 8.42
C GLU A 128 -20.90 -3.19 7.26
N PRO A 129 -21.98 -3.95 7.54
CA PRO A 129 -22.77 -4.57 6.48
C PRO A 129 -23.58 -3.50 5.72
N LEU A 130 -23.61 -3.65 4.40
CA LEU A 130 -24.37 -2.82 3.47
C LEU A 130 -25.61 -3.60 3.02
N GLU A 131 -26.78 -3.00 3.26
CA GLU A 131 -28.07 -3.52 2.85
C GLU A 131 -28.65 -2.68 1.70
N PRO A 132 -29.31 -3.30 0.69
CA PRO A 132 -29.51 -4.73 0.51
C PRO A 132 -28.28 -5.43 -0.10
N GLY A 133 -28.08 -6.69 0.25
CA GLY A 133 -27.10 -7.55 -0.41
C GLY A 133 -25.96 -8.03 0.47
N GLY A 134 -25.88 -7.65 1.75
CA GLY A 134 -24.92 -8.21 2.71
C GLY A 134 -23.47 -8.12 2.24
N LEU A 135 -23.11 -7.10 1.46
CA LEU A 135 -21.72 -6.73 1.22
C LEU A 135 -21.19 -6.01 2.45
N GLU A 136 -19.89 -6.01 2.66
CA GLU A 136 -19.29 -5.51 3.88
C GLU A 136 -18.24 -4.45 3.55
N VAL A 137 -18.34 -3.30 4.21
CA VAL A 137 -17.38 -2.20 4.15
C VAL A 137 -16.43 -2.33 5.33
N ALA A 138 -15.12 -2.33 5.07
CA ALA A 138 -14.11 -2.36 6.13
C ALA A 138 -13.49 -0.97 6.34
N ARG A 139 -13.45 -0.50 7.58
CA ARG A 139 -12.80 0.77 7.96
C ARG A 139 -11.74 0.54 9.04
N GLY A 140 -10.54 1.02 8.80
CA GLY A 140 -9.40 0.91 9.72
C GLY A 140 -8.89 2.29 10.09
N ALA A 141 -8.40 2.44 11.31
CA ALA A 141 -7.82 3.70 11.77
C ALA A 141 -6.44 3.47 12.38
N VAL A 142 -5.54 4.43 12.18
CA VAL A 142 -4.24 4.45 12.84
C VAL A 142 -4.01 5.82 13.45
N ASP A 143 -3.43 5.82 14.65
CA ASP A 143 -3.04 7.00 15.39
C ASP A 143 -1.61 6.80 15.93
N MET A 144 -0.66 7.57 15.41
CA MET A 144 0.76 7.42 15.71
C MET A 144 1.45 8.76 15.94
N GLU A 145 2.53 8.77 16.71
CA GLU A 145 3.35 9.96 16.92
C GLU A 145 4.28 10.24 15.72
N ALA A 146 4.34 11.50 15.30
CA ALA A 146 5.28 12.04 14.34
C ALA A 146 6.68 12.13 14.96
N SER A 147 7.45 11.04 14.88
CA SER A 147 8.84 11.00 15.34
C SER A 147 9.81 11.46 14.25
N ALA A 148 11.06 11.77 14.61
CA ALA A 148 12.11 12.06 13.64
C ALA A 148 12.39 10.88 12.67
N ALA A 149 12.07 9.64 13.08
CA ALA A 149 12.19 8.47 12.21
C ALA A 149 11.00 8.28 11.26
N THR A 150 9.90 9.01 11.48
CA THR A 150 8.69 8.97 10.64
C THR A 150 8.96 9.60 9.28
N PHE A 151 9.74 10.68 9.25
CA PHE A 151 10.04 11.45 8.04
C PHE A 151 11.43 11.13 7.52
N VAL A 152 11.51 10.72 6.26
CA VAL A 152 12.76 10.52 5.52
C VAL A 152 12.83 11.62 4.48
N ASP A 153 13.87 12.46 4.57
CA ASP A 153 14.02 13.66 3.74
C ASP A 153 12.80 14.60 3.80
N GLY A 154 12.25 14.77 5.01
CA GLY A 154 11.08 15.62 5.27
C GLY A 154 9.76 15.07 4.74
N ARG A 155 9.70 13.80 4.31
CA ARG A 155 8.49 13.15 3.77
C ARG A 155 8.24 11.81 4.44
N ALA A 156 6.97 11.47 4.60
CA ALA A 156 6.54 10.15 5.02
C ALA A 156 5.44 9.65 4.10
N ARG A 157 5.47 8.36 3.76
CA ARG A 157 4.46 7.73 2.92
C ARG A 157 3.62 6.79 3.78
N LEU A 158 2.39 7.20 4.03
CA LEU A 158 1.41 6.36 4.72
C LEU A 158 0.59 5.60 3.69
N ARG A 159 0.52 4.29 3.85
CA ARG A 159 -0.11 3.36 2.91
C ARG A 159 -1.07 2.45 3.64
N CYS A 160 -2.27 2.32 3.09
CA CYS A 160 -3.23 1.29 3.44
C CYS A 160 -3.22 0.21 2.37
N LEU A 161 -3.06 -1.04 2.79
CA LEU A 161 -3.17 -2.23 1.98
C LEU A 161 -4.47 -2.94 2.32
N THR A 162 -5.29 -3.22 1.31
CA THR A 162 -6.45 -4.10 1.43
C THR A 162 -6.19 -5.41 0.74
N THR A 163 -6.57 -6.52 1.37
CA THR A 163 -6.46 -7.86 0.77
C THR A 163 -7.74 -8.65 0.98
N LEU A 164 -8.21 -9.30 -0.09
CA LEU A 164 -9.25 -10.32 -0.03
C LEU A 164 -8.64 -11.66 -0.46
N PHE A 165 -8.35 -12.51 0.53
CA PHE A 165 -7.58 -13.74 0.35
C PHE A 165 -6.31 -13.50 -0.49
N THR A 166 -6.09 -14.33 -1.51
CA THR A 166 -5.01 -14.19 -2.50
C THR A 166 -5.50 -13.64 -3.83
N ILE A 167 -6.80 -13.36 -3.97
CA ILE A 167 -7.42 -13.03 -5.27
C ILE A 167 -7.46 -11.53 -5.55
N ASP A 168 -7.58 -10.69 -4.50
CA ASP A 168 -7.56 -9.24 -4.64
C ASP A 168 -6.61 -8.58 -3.65
N ARG A 169 -5.89 -7.58 -4.15
CA ARG A 169 -4.87 -6.83 -3.42
C ARG A 169 -4.84 -5.40 -3.95
N GLN A 170 -5.33 -4.46 -3.16
CA GLN A 170 -5.38 -3.04 -3.52
C GLN A 170 -4.62 -2.19 -2.50
N THR A 171 -4.17 -1.02 -2.93
CA THR A 171 -3.42 -0.09 -2.09
C THR A 171 -3.86 1.34 -2.32
N ALA A 172 -3.85 2.13 -1.26
CA ALA A 172 -3.98 3.58 -1.31
C ALA A 172 -2.91 4.22 -0.43
N GLU A 173 -2.36 5.33 -0.91
CA GLU A 173 -1.21 6.01 -0.31
C GLU A 173 -1.48 7.50 -0.19
N VAL A 174 -0.91 8.11 0.85
CA VAL A 174 -0.86 9.55 1.02
C VAL A 174 0.55 9.93 1.48
N GLU A 175 1.04 11.05 0.97
CA GLU A 175 2.33 11.62 1.37
C GLU A 175 2.10 12.70 2.42
N LEU A 176 2.84 12.58 3.52
CA LEU A 176 2.89 13.51 4.62
C LEU A 176 4.23 14.24 4.58
N VAL A 177 4.22 15.50 5.00
CA VAL A 177 5.40 16.37 4.98
C VAL A 177 5.73 16.78 6.41
N GLU A 178 7.02 16.83 6.72
CA GLU A 178 7.51 17.33 8.00
C GLU A 178 7.41 18.86 8.03
N ASP A 179 6.83 19.40 9.10
CA ASP A 179 6.75 20.85 9.32
C ASP A 179 8.04 21.34 10.00
N THR A 180 9.14 21.38 9.23
CA THR A 180 10.39 21.98 9.69
C THR A 180 10.40 23.47 9.35
N PRO A 181 10.64 24.37 10.32
CA PRO A 181 10.76 25.79 10.03
C PRO A 181 11.96 26.04 9.10
N GLN A 182 11.71 26.68 7.95
CA GLN A 182 12.81 27.21 7.12
C GLN A 182 13.42 28.40 7.85
N ILE A 183 14.61 28.20 8.42
CA ILE A 183 15.37 29.29 9.01
C ILE A 183 15.89 30.14 7.85
N ALA A 184 15.38 31.36 7.70
CA ALA A 184 15.92 32.31 6.75
C ALA A 184 17.41 32.55 7.06
N PRO A 185 18.30 32.65 6.06
CA PRO A 185 19.67 33.04 6.30
C PRO A 185 19.68 34.42 6.95
N VAL A 186 20.22 34.50 8.16
CA VAL A 186 20.41 35.77 8.85
C VAL A 186 21.46 36.54 8.05
N MET A 187 21.05 37.62 7.38
CA MET A 187 22.00 38.59 6.83
C MET A 187 22.76 39.18 8.02
N GLY A 188 24.01 38.75 8.19
CA GLY A 188 24.94 39.40 9.12
C GLY A 188 25.15 40.86 8.72
N PRO A 189 25.51 41.74 9.66
CA PRO A 189 25.82 43.12 9.34
C PRO A 189 26.95 43.16 8.29
N THR A 190 26.68 43.77 7.14
CA THR A 190 27.70 44.13 6.17
C THR A 190 28.78 44.91 6.90
N ALA A 191 30.00 44.35 6.95
CA ALA A 191 31.14 45.06 7.51
C ALA A 191 31.27 46.41 6.79
N PRO A 192 31.45 47.53 7.51
CA PRO A 192 31.66 48.81 6.85
C PRO A 192 32.93 48.72 6.00
N HIS A 193 32.80 49.07 4.73
CA HIS A 193 33.93 49.26 3.84
C HIS A 193 34.93 50.21 4.52
N SER A 194 36.13 49.71 4.82
CA SER A 194 37.26 50.51 5.20
C SER A 194 37.57 51.47 4.05
N LEU A 195 37.38 52.77 4.28
CA LEU A 195 37.90 53.80 3.40
C LEU A 195 39.43 53.77 3.52
N ASP A 196 40.08 53.10 2.57
CA ASP A 196 41.53 53.23 2.38
C ASP A 196 41.84 54.67 1.96
N VAL A 197 42.37 55.45 2.91
CA VAL A 197 42.97 56.75 2.66
C VAL A 197 44.27 56.51 1.90
N ALA A 198 44.23 56.63 0.58
CA ALA A 198 45.41 56.63 -0.28
C ALA A 198 46.17 57.95 -0.12
N CYS A 199 47.33 57.91 0.54
CA CYS A 199 48.29 59.01 0.53
C CYS A 199 49.00 59.02 -0.83
N ARG A 200 48.86 60.14 -1.58
CA ARG A 200 49.49 60.37 -2.87
C ARG A 200 50.85 61.02 -2.64
N THR A 201 51.93 60.29 -2.90
CA THR A 201 53.24 60.89 -3.20
C THR A 201 53.61 60.55 -4.63
N ASP A 202 53.85 61.60 -5.40
CA ASP A 202 54.22 61.57 -6.81
C ASP A 202 55.75 61.50 -6.97
N ALA A 203 56.17 61.14 -8.18
CA ALA A 203 57.51 61.18 -8.77
C ALA A 203 58.34 59.87 -8.84
N GLN A 204 58.17 59.19 -9.98
CA GLN A 204 59.16 58.69 -10.96
C GLN A 204 60.49 58.06 -10.49
N LEU A 205 60.87 56.89 -11.06
CA LEU A 205 61.77 56.76 -12.24
C LEU A 205 62.20 55.28 -12.50
N ARG A 206 62.21 54.85 -13.79
CA ARG A 206 62.95 53.70 -14.41
C ARG A 206 62.41 52.27 -14.11
N ALA A 207 62.45 51.26 -15.00
CA ALA A 207 62.77 51.13 -16.42
C ALA A 207 62.29 49.72 -16.91
N VAL A 208 61.77 49.70 -18.14
CA VAL A 208 61.88 48.71 -19.25
C VAL A 208 62.20 47.22 -18.94
N LEU A 209 61.44 46.33 -19.61
CA LEU A 209 61.77 44.99 -20.19
C LEU A 209 60.95 43.81 -19.64
N GLY A 210 60.14 43.18 -20.51
CA GLY A 210 59.63 41.83 -20.22
C GLY A 210 58.39 41.32 -20.98
N LEU A 211 57.98 41.88 -22.12
CA LEU A 211 56.73 41.51 -22.81
C LEU A 211 56.85 40.38 -23.86
N ALA A 212 57.80 39.45 -23.76
CA ALA A 212 58.12 38.58 -24.91
C ALA A 212 57.94 37.06 -24.76
N LEU A 213 57.58 36.47 -23.60
CA LEU A 213 57.80 35.01 -23.46
C LEU A 213 56.71 34.15 -22.80
N LEU A 214 55.44 34.55 -22.76
CA LEU A 214 54.39 33.68 -22.20
C LEU A 214 53.15 33.46 -23.08
N LEU A 215 53.18 33.87 -24.34
CA LEU A 215 52.10 33.57 -25.32
C LEU A 215 52.24 32.21 -26.02
N VAL A 216 53.20 31.35 -25.66
CA VAL A 216 53.51 30.12 -26.44
C VAL A 216 52.98 28.81 -25.84
N LEU A 217 52.29 28.81 -24.69
CA LEU A 217 51.79 27.55 -24.10
C LEU A 217 50.28 27.31 -24.23
N ALA A 218 49.53 28.19 -24.90
CA ALA A 218 48.13 27.98 -25.26
C ALA A 218 47.99 27.41 -26.68
N ALA A 219 48.63 26.27 -26.96
CA ALA A 219 48.34 25.45 -28.13
C ALA A 219 48.98 24.06 -28.00
N ARG A 220 48.43 23.21 -27.12
CA ARG A 220 48.39 21.75 -27.29
C ARG A 220 47.17 21.19 -26.59
#